data_AF-G7Y4B0-F1
#
_entry.id   AF-G7Y4B0-F1
#
_cell.length_a   1.000
_cell.length_b   1.000
_cell.length_c   1.000
_cell.angle_alpha   90.00
_cell.angle_beta   90.00
_cell.angle_gamma   90.00
#
_symmetry.space_group_name_H-M   'P 1'
#
loop_
_entity.id
_entity.type
_entity.pdbx_description
1 polymer ?
#
loop_
_entity_poly.entity_id
_entity_poly.type
_entity_poly.pdbx_seq_one_letter_code
_entity_poly.pdbx_strand_id
1 'polypeptide(L)'
;MWWTGSDNEQPLAPNWQQDTQSWLASIFVHTRFKNGRAIYDTLLEKAKQVKLTVAQSGAKKENNELDQLSAAGAQIYWVDVARSLGQGVLHTKLWAIDRKHGYIGSANMDWRSLTEVKELGGLLLNCPELVHELEKIHGAYCLATESIPARWPKELETVYNHTNPLVTKINGVRSRVYVSGSPREFNPPGRTYDLDAILLTIAQAKKYIYISVMDYSPEVVNYDTETPNKYWPAIDTALREAAIDRGVEVRLLISRWPYTVPTMFKYLSSLKALNGIGGSQIRVRYFVVPSFTDEQIMIPHARVNHNKYMVTEKTAYIGTSNWSGDYFLYTGGAGLVIEEDTVDNPFTDSIYDGNKPKTLQAQLTDIFYRDWNSEYSYEE
;
A
#
# COMPACT_ATOMS: atom_id res chain seq x y z
N MET A 1 8.34 11.86 5.47
CA MET A 1 8.94 11.29 4.25
C MET A 1 8.15 11.84 3.07
N TRP A 2 8.80 12.44 2.08
CA TRP A 2 8.17 13.05 0.90
C TRP A 2 8.79 12.43 -0.34
N TRP A 3 8.01 11.92 -1.28
CA TRP A 3 8.48 11.18 -2.44
C TRP A 3 7.94 11.84 -3.69
N THR A 4 8.82 12.17 -4.61
CA THR A 4 8.44 12.65 -5.94
C THR A 4 8.76 11.53 -6.90
N GLY A 5 7.82 11.25 -7.83
CA GLY A 5 7.76 10.07 -8.68
C GLY A 5 9.09 9.39 -9.03
N SER A 6 9.15 8.07 -8.94
CA SER A 6 10.27 7.31 -9.49
C SER A 6 10.09 7.15 -11.00
N ASP A 7 11.00 7.75 -11.76
CA ASP A 7 11.11 7.61 -13.23
C ASP A 7 11.29 6.16 -13.74
N ASN A 8 11.44 5.17 -12.83
CA ASN A 8 11.66 3.77 -13.16
C ASN A 8 10.52 2.85 -12.69
N GLU A 9 9.34 3.40 -12.39
CA GLU A 9 8.14 2.57 -12.41
C GLU A 9 8.00 2.01 -13.84
N GLN A 10 7.74 0.70 -13.98
CA GLN A 10 7.23 0.08 -15.22
C GLN A 10 6.14 0.99 -15.84
N PRO A 11 5.82 0.90 -17.15
CA PRO A 11 4.97 1.88 -17.88
C PRO A 11 3.51 2.07 -17.36
N LEU A 12 3.20 1.57 -16.17
CA LEU A 12 1.89 1.38 -15.58
C LEU A 12 1.76 2.08 -14.22
N ALA A 13 2.78 2.79 -13.72
CA ALA A 13 2.63 3.66 -12.54
C ALA A 13 3.20 5.08 -12.80
N PRO A 14 2.69 6.12 -12.11
CA PRO A 14 2.76 7.51 -12.57
C PRO A 14 4.18 8.08 -12.70
N ASN A 15 4.67 8.22 -13.95
CA ASN A 15 5.85 9.04 -14.23
C ASN A 15 5.44 10.51 -14.40
N TRP A 16 5.51 11.29 -13.32
CA TRP A 16 5.14 12.72 -13.34
C TRP A 16 6.24 13.65 -13.86
N GLN A 17 7.48 13.17 -14.06
CA GLN A 17 8.63 14.04 -14.35
C GLN A 17 8.93 14.24 -15.84
N GLN A 18 8.48 13.35 -16.74
CA GLN A 18 8.81 13.48 -18.17
C GLN A 18 7.93 14.45 -18.95
N ASP A 19 6.77 14.86 -18.43
CA ASP A 19 5.79 15.65 -19.18
C ASP A 19 5.68 17.11 -18.71
N THR A 20 6.79 17.79 -18.43
CA THR A 20 6.78 19.27 -18.35
C THR A 20 6.97 19.89 -19.73
N GLN A 21 6.12 19.51 -20.69
CA GLN A 21 5.88 20.38 -21.86
C GLN A 21 5.14 21.63 -21.36
N SER A 22 5.47 22.80 -21.91
CA SER A 22 4.95 24.11 -21.47
C SER A 22 3.41 24.21 -21.41
N TRP A 23 2.69 23.31 -22.10
CA TRP A 23 1.23 23.22 -22.07
C TRP A 23 0.63 22.56 -20.82
N LEU A 24 1.36 21.68 -20.11
CA LEU A 24 0.88 20.99 -18.91
C LEU A 24 1.00 21.90 -17.69
N ALA A 25 1.97 22.82 -17.70
CA ALA A 25 2.09 23.86 -16.68
C ALA A 25 0.80 24.68 -16.52
N SER A 26 0.07 24.98 -17.61
CA SER A 26 -1.21 25.71 -17.51
C SER A 26 -2.35 24.87 -16.92
N ILE A 27 -2.31 23.54 -17.11
CA ILE A 27 -3.24 22.58 -16.50
C ILE A 27 -2.94 22.42 -15.00
N PHE A 28 -1.65 22.40 -14.60
CA PHE A 28 -1.23 22.33 -13.19
C PHE A 28 -1.44 23.63 -12.40
N VAL A 29 -1.62 24.78 -13.07
CA VAL A 29 -1.93 26.07 -12.43
C VAL A 29 -3.38 26.15 -11.93
N HIS A 30 -4.21 25.13 -12.18
CA HIS A 30 -5.58 25.09 -11.68
C HIS A 30 -5.69 24.86 -10.16
N THR A 31 -6.76 25.40 -9.58
CA THR A 31 -7.11 25.38 -8.15
C THR A 31 -7.19 24.00 -7.49
N ARG A 32 -7.13 22.90 -8.25
CA ARG A 32 -7.38 21.52 -7.79
C ARG A 32 -6.20 20.87 -7.07
N PHE A 33 -4.98 21.27 -7.40
CA PHE A 33 -3.78 20.78 -6.73
C PHE A 33 -3.42 21.55 -5.46
N LYS A 34 -4.16 22.61 -5.12
CA LYS A 34 -3.85 23.50 -4.00
C LYS A 34 -3.67 22.74 -2.69
N ASN A 35 -4.50 21.72 -2.44
CA ASN A 35 -4.42 20.97 -1.18
C ASN A 35 -3.14 20.13 -1.11
N GLY A 36 -2.87 19.32 -2.13
CA GLY A 36 -1.63 18.55 -2.19
C GLY A 36 -0.40 19.45 -2.17
N ARG A 37 -0.39 20.49 -3.02
CA ARG A 37 0.70 21.45 -3.12
C ARG A 37 0.92 22.20 -1.80
N ALA A 38 -0.14 22.56 -1.09
CA ALA A 38 -0.03 23.17 0.23
C ALA A 38 0.65 22.23 1.25
N ILE A 39 0.46 20.91 1.15
CA ILE A 39 1.19 19.96 1.99
C ILE A 39 2.69 20.02 1.69
N TYR A 40 3.08 20.02 0.41
CA TYR A 40 4.48 20.18 0.01
C TYR A 40 5.07 21.50 0.51
N ASP A 41 4.40 22.62 0.25
CA ASP A 41 4.88 23.96 0.62
C ASP A 41 5.00 24.09 2.15
N THR A 42 4.05 23.52 2.90
CA THR A 42 4.12 23.46 4.38
C THR A 42 5.31 22.62 4.83
N LEU A 43 5.56 21.47 4.19
CA LEU A 43 6.69 20.62 4.52
C LEU A 43 8.02 21.34 4.24
N LEU A 44 8.12 22.04 3.12
CA LEU A 44 9.28 22.84 2.73
C LEU A 44 9.56 23.96 3.73
N GLU A 45 8.52 24.65 4.21
CA GLU A 45 8.65 25.66 5.26
C GLU A 45 9.16 25.03 6.58
N LYS A 46 8.57 23.90 6.97
CA LYS A 46 8.91 23.21 8.23
C LYS A 46 10.28 22.54 8.20
N ALA A 47 10.78 22.09 7.05
CA ALA A 47 12.09 21.47 6.92
C ALA A 47 13.24 22.37 7.46
N LYS A 48 13.03 23.69 7.47
CA LYS A 48 13.98 24.68 8.04
C LYS A 48 14.04 24.68 9.57
N GLN A 49 13.04 24.11 10.23
CA GLN A 49 12.81 24.19 11.67
C GLN A 49 12.82 22.80 12.34
N VAL A 50 12.50 21.75 11.59
CA VAL A 50 12.41 20.38 12.12
C VAL A 50 13.29 19.43 11.33
N LYS A 51 13.76 18.36 11.99
CA LYS A 51 14.50 17.29 11.30
C LYS A 51 13.56 16.57 10.34
N LEU A 52 13.79 16.75 9.04
CA LEU A 52 13.10 16.03 7.98
C LEU A 52 14.04 15.03 7.32
N THR A 53 13.62 13.78 7.24
CA THR A 53 14.31 12.72 6.49
C THR A 53 13.39 12.13 5.44
N VAL A 54 13.96 11.82 4.28
CA VAL A 54 13.26 11.29 3.13
C VAL A 54 14.04 10.10 2.58
N ALA A 55 13.41 8.92 2.48
CA ALA A 55 13.91 7.83 1.67
C ALA A 55 13.24 7.91 0.30
N GLN A 56 14.03 8.14 -0.75
CA GLN A 56 13.61 8.28 -2.13
C GLN A 56 14.02 7.03 -2.91
N SER A 57 13.13 6.54 -3.76
CA SER A 57 13.41 5.38 -4.62
C SER A 57 14.39 5.72 -5.75
N GLY A 58 15.32 4.80 -6.01
CA GLY A 58 16.21 4.80 -7.18
C GLY A 58 17.55 5.48 -6.94
N ALA A 59 18.38 5.47 -7.99
CA ALA A 59 19.64 6.19 -8.01
C ALA A 59 19.44 7.70 -7.88
N LYS A 60 20.43 8.38 -7.29
CA LYS A 60 20.42 9.84 -7.17
C LYS A 60 20.35 10.49 -8.56
N LYS A 61 19.38 11.37 -8.74
CA LYS A 61 19.15 12.16 -9.96
C LYS A 61 18.71 13.58 -9.60
N GLU A 62 18.73 14.48 -10.57
CA GLU A 62 18.21 15.84 -10.42
C GLU A 62 16.71 15.80 -10.13
N ASN A 63 16.27 16.58 -9.13
CA ASN A 63 14.87 16.62 -8.74
C ASN A 63 14.58 17.92 -7.99
N ASN A 64 14.02 18.90 -8.71
CA ASN A 64 13.81 20.25 -8.18
C ASN A 64 13.08 20.29 -6.82
N GLU A 65 12.10 19.41 -6.59
CA GLU A 65 11.34 19.37 -5.35
C GLU A 65 12.18 18.79 -4.18
N LEU A 66 12.93 17.71 -4.42
CA LEU A 66 13.83 17.16 -3.40
C LEU A 66 15.05 18.08 -3.16
N ASP A 67 15.53 18.77 -4.19
CA ASP A 67 16.62 19.73 -4.11
C ASP A 67 16.20 20.95 -3.26
N GLN A 68 14.96 21.43 -3.41
CA GLN A 68 14.39 22.47 -2.54
C GLN A 68 14.27 22.01 -1.09
N LEU A 69 13.77 20.79 -0.84
CA LEU A 69 13.70 20.22 0.50
C LEU A 69 15.09 20.08 1.13
N SER A 70 16.06 19.59 0.36
CA SER A 70 17.46 19.46 0.78
C SER A 70 18.06 20.83 1.12
N ALA A 71 17.86 21.84 0.28
CA ALA A 71 18.27 23.22 0.52
C ALA A 71 17.59 23.83 1.76
N ALA A 72 16.38 23.38 2.09
CA ALA A 72 15.67 23.77 3.31
C ALA A 72 16.12 23.00 4.56
N GLY A 73 17.03 22.02 4.46
CA GLY A 73 17.61 21.28 5.58
C GLY A 73 17.16 19.81 5.68
N ALA A 74 16.36 19.30 4.74
CA ALA A 74 15.96 17.90 4.71
C ALA A 74 17.14 16.98 4.33
N GLN A 75 17.19 15.79 4.93
CA GLN A 75 18.13 14.74 4.54
C GLN A 75 17.45 13.77 3.56
N ILE A 76 17.99 13.67 2.35
CA ILE A 76 17.48 12.78 1.30
C ILE A 76 18.40 11.56 1.18
N TYR A 77 17.81 10.37 1.32
CA TYR A 77 18.44 9.06 1.22
C TYR A 77 17.94 8.39 -0.06
N TRP A 78 18.82 8.14 -1.03
CA TRP A 78 18.47 7.56 -2.33
C TRP A 78 18.65 6.04 -2.29
N VAL A 79 17.55 5.30 -2.23
CA VAL A 79 17.54 3.85 -2.04
C VAL A 79 17.41 3.17 -3.40
N ASP A 80 18.55 2.77 -3.94
CA ASP A 80 18.64 2.05 -5.20
C ASP A 80 18.46 0.54 -4.99
N VAL A 81 17.19 0.13 -5.01
CA VAL A 81 16.79 -1.27 -4.85
C VAL A 81 17.32 -2.12 -6.02
N ALA A 82 17.25 -1.61 -7.25
CA ALA A 82 17.74 -2.29 -8.43
C ALA A 82 19.26 -2.56 -8.35
N ARG A 83 20.05 -1.61 -7.85
CA ARG A 83 21.48 -1.84 -7.58
C ARG A 83 21.72 -2.96 -6.57
N SER A 84 20.85 -3.08 -5.57
CA SER A 84 21.02 -4.03 -4.47
C SER A 84 20.52 -5.44 -4.79
N LEU A 85 19.42 -5.55 -5.54
CA LEU A 85 18.69 -6.80 -5.78
C LEU A 85 18.59 -7.19 -7.27
N GLY A 86 19.21 -6.40 -8.16
CA GLY A 86 19.21 -6.61 -9.61
C GLY A 86 17.99 -6.04 -10.34
N GLN A 87 16.90 -5.73 -9.64
CA GLN A 87 15.70 -5.09 -10.18
C GLN A 87 14.84 -4.49 -9.05
N GLY A 88 13.76 -3.81 -9.41
CA GLY A 88 12.75 -3.31 -8.49
C GLY A 88 13.01 -1.92 -7.92
N VAL A 89 12.09 -1.46 -7.07
CA VAL A 89 12.01 -0.07 -6.60
C VAL A 89 11.65 0.00 -5.12
N LEU A 90 11.89 1.14 -4.46
CA LEU A 90 11.29 1.42 -3.17
C LEU A 90 9.86 1.95 -3.38
N HIS A 91 8.86 1.19 -2.94
CA HIS A 91 7.45 1.51 -3.11
C HIS A 91 6.70 1.71 -1.78
N THR A 92 7.43 1.88 -0.67
CA THR A 92 6.82 2.09 0.64
C THR A 92 6.31 3.53 0.77
N LYS A 93 5.08 3.67 1.26
CA LYS A 93 4.43 4.95 1.49
C LYS A 93 4.05 5.07 2.96
N LEU A 94 4.93 5.70 3.73
CA LEU A 94 4.72 5.90 5.16
C LEU A 94 5.18 7.28 5.66
N TRP A 95 4.57 7.73 6.75
CA TRP A 95 5.03 8.86 7.55
C TRP A 95 5.20 8.42 9.00
N ALA A 96 6.23 8.96 9.65
CA ALA A 96 6.39 8.97 11.09
C ALA A 96 6.68 10.42 11.51
N ILE A 97 5.91 10.93 12.46
CA ILE A 97 5.95 12.32 12.91
C ILE A 97 6.04 12.33 14.44
N ASP A 98 7.06 13.01 14.95
CA ASP A 98 7.28 13.28 16.39
C ASP A 98 7.16 12.05 17.30
N ARG A 99 7.48 10.86 16.77
CA ARG A 99 7.33 9.56 17.47
C ARG A 99 5.91 9.30 17.99
N LYS A 100 4.89 9.95 17.42
CA LYS A 100 3.51 9.92 17.94
C LYS A 100 2.47 9.73 16.86
N HIS A 101 2.67 10.34 15.69
CA HIS A 101 1.73 10.27 14.60
C HIS A 101 2.36 9.58 13.40
N GLY A 102 1.54 8.92 12.59
CA GLY A 102 2.04 8.23 11.41
C GLY A 102 0.96 7.97 10.39
N TYR A 103 1.40 7.59 9.21
CA TYR A 103 0.56 7.15 8.10
C TYR A 103 1.21 5.95 7.43
N ILE A 104 0.41 4.99 7.00
CA ILE A 104 0.82 3.91 6.10
C ILE A 104 -0.35 3.55 5.19
N GLY A 105 -0.10 3.41 3.89
CA GLY A 105 -1.16 3.12 2.94
C GLY A 105 -0.70 3.21 1.49
N SER A 106 -1.64 3.42 0.59
CA SER A 106 -1.37 3.39 -0.83
C SER A 106 -0.93 4.73 -1.43
N ALA A 107 -1.17 5.85 -0.73
CA ALA A 107 -0.91 7.18 -1.25
C ALA A 107 0.57 7.41 -1.53
N ASN A 108 0.91 7.57 -2.81
CA ASN A 108 2.18 8.13 -3.21
C ASN A 108 2.40 9.48 -2.52
N MET A 109 3.62 9.72 -2.03
CA MET A 109 3.95 10.99 -1.34
C MET A 109 4.22 12.14 -2.31
N ASP A 110 3.58 12.08 -3.47
CA ASP A 110 3.51 13.13 -4.48
C ASP A 110 2.23 13.93 -4.24
N TRP A 111 2.36 15.24 -4.15
CA TRP A 111 1.23 16.13 -3.92
C TRP A 111 0.12 16.00 -4.97
N ARG A 112 0.45 15.56 -6.19
CA ARG A 112 -0.52 15.31 -7.28
C ARG A 112 -1.40 14.10 -6.97
N SER A 113 -0.80 13.03 -6.43
CA SER A 113 -1.53 11.81 -6.07
C SER A 113 -2.55 12.04 -4.97
N LEU A 114 -2.26 12.92 -4.01
CA LEU A 114 -3.15 13.20 -2.88
C LEU A 114 -4.51 13.82 -3.27
N THR A 115 -4.63 14.40 -4.46
CA THR A 115 -5.87 15.02 -4.93
C THR A 115 -6.50 14.30 -6.12
N GLU A 116 -5.70 13.62 -6.95
CA GLU A 116 -6.18 13.06 -8.22
C GLU A 116 -6.31 11.53 -8.23
N VAL A 117 -5.82 10.86 -7.20
CA VAL A 117 -5.85 9.39 -7.08
C VAL A 117 -6.75 9.00 -5.91
N LYS A 118 -7.53 7.93 -6.08
CA LYS A 118 -8.31 7.34 -4.99
C LYS A 118 -7.39 6.43 -4.19
N GLU A 119 -7.05 6.88 -2.99
CA GLU A 119 -6.10 6.22 -2.10
C GLU A 119 -6.77 5.81 -0.77
N LEU A 120 -6.12 4.91 -0.03
CA LEU A 120 -6.52 4.50 1.31
C LEU A 120 -5.29 4.30 2.20
N GLY A 121 -5.41 4.58 3.49
CA GLY A 121 -4.36 4.29 4.46
C GLY A 121 -4.85 4.35 5.89
N GLY A 122 -4.01 3.87 6.81
CA GLY A 122 -4.20 4.01 8.25
C GLY A 122 -3.54 5.30 8.74
N LEU A 123 -4.31 6.15 9.42
CA LEU A 123 -3.80 7.31 10.15
C LEU A 123 -3.61 6.93 11.62
N LEU A 124 -2.38 7.00 12.10
CA LEU A 124 -2.00 6.73 13.48
C LEU A 124 -1.89 8.05 14.22
N LEU A 125 -2.71 8.26 15.25
CA LEU A 125 -2.69 9.48 16.07
C LEU A 125 -2.39 9.10 17.51
N ASN A 126 -1.28 9.63 18.04
CA ASN A 126 -0.82 9.35 19.39
C ASN A 126 -0.61 7.85 19.65
N CYS A 127 0.02 7.16 18.69
CA CYS A 127 0.34 5.73 18.73
C CYS A 127 1.86 5.51 18.74
N PRO A 128 2.59 5.90 19.80
CA PRO A 128 4.06 5.94 19.78
C PRO A 128 4.71 4.59 19.47
N GLU A 129 4.17 3.49 19.99
CA GLU A 129 4.72 2.15 19.76
C GLU A 129 4.64 1.74 18.28
N LEU A 130 3.50 1.99 17.61
CA LEU A 130 3.34 1.69 16.19
C LEU A 130 4.12 2.65 15.30
N VAL A 131 4.19 3.93 15.67
CA VAL A 131 4.99 4.91 14.92
C VAL A 131 6.47 4.57 15.00
N HIS A 132 6.94 4.05 16.14
CA HIS A 132 8.31 3.56 16.26
C HIS A 132 8.60 2.39 15.31
N GLU A 133 7.62 1.50 15.06
CA GLU A 133 7.77 0.44 14.07
C GLU A 133 7.89 0.98 12.63
N LEU A 134 7.16 2.06 12.30
CA LEU A 134 7.33 2.77 11.04
C LEU A 134 8.70 3.46 10.92
N GLU A 135 9.20 4.04 12.01
CA GLU A 135 10.55 4.64 12.07
C GLU A 135 11.64 3.59 11.80
N LYS A 136 11.49 2.36 12.28
CA LYS A 136 12.46 1.27 12.02
C LYS A 136 12.50 0.90 10.55
N ILE A 137 11.35 0.82 9.88
CA ILE A 137 11.29 0.55 8.42
C ILE A 137 12.00 1.67 7.65
N HIS A 138 11.67 2.93 7.95
CA HIS A 138 12.35 4.07 7.32
C HIS A 138 13.86 4.09 7.63
N GLY A 139 14.26 3.80 8.87
CA GLY A 139 15.66 3.71 9.28
C GLY A 139 16.43 2.62 8.54
N ALA A 140 15.79 1.48 8.28
CA ALA A 140 16.36 0.40 7.48
C ALA A 140 16.63 0.86 6.04
N TYR A 141 15.69 1.58 5.42
CA TYR A 141 15.88 2.16 4.09
C TYR A 141 17.00 3.20 4.07
N CYS A 142 17.03 4.13 5.03
CA CYS A 142 18.12 5.11 5.13
C CYS A 142 19.49 4.42 5.23
N LEU A 143 19.61 3.39 6.06
CA LEU A 143 20.86 2.65 6.24
C LEU A 143 21.26 1.88 4.98
N ALA A 144 20.29 1.34 4.25
CA ALA A 144 20.50 0.57 3.03
C ALA A 144 20.70 1.42 1.76
N THR A 145 20.91 2.74 1.89
CA THR A 145 21.14 3.65 0.77
C THR A 145 22.31 3.18 -0.11
N GLU A 146 23.43 2.78 0.51
CA GLU A 146 24.61 2.31 -0.24
C GLU A 146 24.57 0.83 -0.58
N SER A 147 24.21 0.00 0.39
CA SER A 147 24.01 -1.42 0.22
C SER A 147 23.23 -1.96 1.43
N ILE A 148 22.51 -3.06 1.23
CA ILE A 148 21.85 -3.77 2.31
C ILE A 148 22.95 -4.34 3.24
N PRO A 149 22.94 -4.01 4.55
CA PRO A 149 23.99 -4.45 5.45
C PRO A 149 23.91 -5.96 5.68
N ALA A 150 25.05 -6.63 5.77
CA ALA A 150 25.12 -8.05 6.11
C ALA A 150 24.51 -8.36 7.50
N ARG A 151 24.51 -7.38 8.40
CA ARG A 151 23.85 -7.45 9.71
C ARG A 151 23.19 -6.11 10.04
N TRP A 152 21.90 -6.17 10.35
CA TRP A 152 21.14 -5.02 10.79
C TRP A 152 21.53 -4.59 12.22
N PRO A 153 21.58 -3.28 12.52
CA PRO A 153 21.72 -2.77 13.88
C PRO A 153 20.54 -3.20 14.76
N LYS A 154 20.81 -3.44 16.05
CA LYS A 154 19.80 -3.89 17.02
C LYS A 154 18.65 -2.90 17.18
N GLU A 155 18.91 -1.62 16.96
CA GLU A 155 17.93 -0.54 17.09
C GLU A 155 16.83 -0.62 16.02
N LEU A 156 17.09 -1.31 14.90
CA LEU A 156 16.13 -1.53 13.83
C LEU A 156 15.38 -2.87 13.94
N GLU A 157 15.83 -3.77 14.82
CA GLU A 157 15.14 -5.04 15.09
C GLU A 157 13.77 -4.79 15.74
N THR A 158 12.86 -5.75 15.56
CA THR A 158 11.54 -5.71 16.21
C THR A 158 11.18 -7.02 16.88
N VAL A 159 10.50 -6.92 18.02
CA VAL A 159 9.86 -8.05 18.68
C VAL A 159 8.41 -8.23 18.22
N TYR A 160 7.84 -7.25 17.51
CA TYR A 160 6.44 -7.25 17.09
C TYR A 160 6.29 -7.85 15.70
N ASN A 161 5.56 -8.97 15.61
CA ASN A 161 5.36 -9.73 14.38
C ASN A 161 4.08 -10.58 14.45
N HIS A 162 3.83 -11.41 13.44
CA HIS A 162 2.60 -12.21 13.37
C HIS A 162 2.44 -13.22 14.52
N THR A 163 3.55 -13.70 15.12
CA THR A 163 3.51 -14.60 16.29
C THR A 163 3.47 -13.86 17.62
N ASN A 164 4.06 -12.66 17.67
CA ASN A 164 4.11 -11.79 18.85
C ASN A 164 3.65 -10.37 18.49
N PRO A 165 2.36 -10.15 18.17
CA PRO A 165 1.87 -8.83 17.78
C PRO A 165 1.83 -7.88 18.97
N LEU A 166 1.97 -6.57 18.71
CA LEU A 166 1.74 -5.54 19.72
C LEU A 166 0.26 -5.59 20.14
N VAL A 167 0.00 -5.81 21.43
CA VAL A 167 -1.35 -5.72 21.98
C VAL A 167 -1.56 -4.31 22.53
N THR A 168 -2.38 -3.51 21.85
CA THR A 168 -2.63 -2.11 22.22
C THR A 168 -4.09 -1.72 21.94
N LYS A 169 -4.48 -0.48 22.24
CA LYS A 169 -5.82 0.02 21.94
C LYS A 169 -5.81 0.83 20.65
N ILE A 170 -6.61 0.40 19.67
CA ILE A 170 -6.86 1.14 18.44
C ILE A 170 -8.31 1.61 18.46
N ASN A 171 -8.51 2.94 18.39
CA ASN A 171 -9.82 3.56 18.60
C ASN A 171 -10.51 3.08 19.89
N GLY A 172 -9.74 2.87 20.97
CA GLY A 172 -10.27 2.37 22.25
C GLY A 172 -10.54 0.87 22.31
N VAL A 173 -10.43 0.15 21.19
CA VAL A 173 -10.64 -1.30 21.10
C VAL A 173 -9.31 -2.02 21.26
N ARG A 174 -9.26 -3.07 22.09
CA ARG A 174 -8.06 -3.88 22.26
C ARG A 174 -7.80 -4.66 20.98
N SER A 175 -6.61 -4.51 20.42
CA SER A 175 -6.23 -5.06 19.12
C SER A 175 -4.81 -5.62 19.16
N ARG A 176 -4.58 -6.64 18.34
CA ARG A 176 -3.27 -7.21 18.04
C ARG A 176 -2.80 -6.59 16.73
N VAL A 177 -1.66 -5.90 16.76
CA VAL A 177 -1.18 -5.10 15.63
C VAL A 177 0.28 -5.40 15.35
N TYR A 178 0.64 -5.47 14.07
CA TYR A 178 2.04 -5.48 13.66
C TYR A 178 2.19 -4.85 12.27
N VAL A 179 3.41 -4.45 11.95
CA VAL A 179 3.79 -3.96 10.63
C VAL A 179 4.68 -5.00 9.96
N SER A 180 4.40 -5.30 8.70
CA SER A 180 5.19 -6.20 7.84
C SER A 180 5.98 -5.41 6.80
N GLY A 181 6.97 -6.05 6.18
CA GLY A 181 7.83 -5.42 5.17
C GLY A 181 8.27 -6.37 4.06
N SER A 182 8.61 -5.80 2.91
CA SER A 182 9.18 -6.50 1.75
C SER A 182 10.31 -5.68 1.11
N PRO A 183 11.19 -6.32 0.33
CA PRO A 183 11.43 -7.77 0.34
C PRO A 183 12.17 -8.20 1.63
N ARG A 184 12.42 -9.49 1.81
CA ARG A 184 13.01 -10.02 3.07
C ARG A 184 14.36 -9.37 3.39
N GLU A 185 15.13 -9.03 2.36
CA GLU A 185 16.45 -8.43 2.44
C GLU A 185 16.42 -7.05 3.12
N PHE A 186 15.34 -6.29 2.96
CA PHE A 186 15.14 -4.98 3.59
C PHE A 186 14.53 -5.06 5.00
N ASN A 187 14.23 -6.26 5.49
CA ASN A 187 13.64 -6.45 6.82
C ASN A 187 14.73 -6.71 7.86
N PRO A 188 14.91 -5.80 8.85
CA PRO A 188 15.64 -6.13 10.06
C PRO A 188 15.06 -7.36 10.77
N PRO A 189 15.88 -8.09 11.56
CA PRO A 189 15.44 -9.27 12.29
C PRO A 189 14.13 -9.06 13.07
N GLY A 190 13.27 -10.08 12.99
CA GLY A 190 11.99 -10.14 13.70
C GLY A 190 10.80 -9.56 12.94
N ARG A 191 10.99 -8.76 11.89
CA ARG A 191 9.90 -8.22 11.06
C ARG A 191 9.22 -9.32 10.23
N THR A 192 7.89 -9.39 10.27
CA THR A 192 7.12 -10.29 9.38
C THR A 192 7.32 -9.88 7.91
N TYR A 193 7.58 -10.85 7.04
CA TYR A 193 7.59 -10.62 5.59
C TYR A 193 6.16 -10.38 5.08
N ASP A 194 5.97 -9.38 4.23
CA ASP A 194 4.64 -8.89 3.83
C ASP A 194 3.79 -9.95 3.14
N LEU A 195 4.40 -10.78 2.27
CA LEU A 195 3.71 -11.91 1.67
C LEU A 195 3.21 -12.90 2.73
N ASP A 196 4.04 -13.20 3.74
CA ASP A 196 3.65 -14.13 4.80
C ASP A 196 2.46 -13.56 5.58
N ALA A 197 2.42 -12.24 5.82
CA ALA A 197 1.28 -11.58 6.47
C ALA A 197 -0.03 -11.70 5.65
N ILE A 198 0.04 -11.49 4.33
CA ILE A 198 -1.11 -11.66 3.43
C ILE A 198 -1.58 -13.12 3.43
N LEU A 199 -0.68 -14.07 3.24
CA LEU A 199 -1.01 -15.49 3.18
C LEU A 199 -1.60 -15.99 4.49
N LEU A 200 -1.05 -15.57 5.64
CA LEU A 200 -1.59 -15.87 6.96
C LEU A 200 -3.01 -15.30 7.14
N THR A 201 -3.24 -14.07 6.70
CA THR A 201 -4.58 -13.46 6.76
C THR A 201 -5.60 -14.25 5.94
N ILE A 202 -5.23 -14.69 4.73
CA ILE A 202 -6.06 -15.56 3.86
C ILE A 202 -6.30 -16.93 4.51
N ALA A 203 -5.26 -17.52 5.11
CA ALA A 203 -5.35 -18.84 5.75
C ALA A 203 -6.26 -18.83 7.00
N GLN A 204 -6.25 -17.72 7.74
CA GLN A 204 -7.02 -17.57 8.98
C GLN A 204 -8.49 -17.22 8.75
N ALA A 205 -8.84 -16.59 7.61
CA ALA A 205 -10.21 -16.24 7.26
C ALA A 205 -11.15 -17.45 7.28
N LYS A 206 -12.36 -17.26 7.82
CA LYS A 206 -13.39 -18.30 7.94
C LYS A 206 -14.70 -17.95 7.25
N LYS A 207 -14.99 -16.68 7.02
CA LYS A 207 -16.26 -16.26 6.41
C LYS A 207 -16.05 -15.61 5.06
N TYR A 208 -15.19 -14.60 5.02
CA TYR A 208 -14.93 -13.88 3.78
C TYR A 208 -13.51 -13.32 3.71
N ILE A 209 -13.07 -13.07 2.48
CA ILE A 209 -11.86 -12.36 2.11
C ILE A 209 -12.25 -11.34 1.06
N TYR A 210 -12.21 -10.06 1.44
CA TYR A 210 -12.53 -8.95 0.55
C TYR A 210 -11.27 -8.14 0.28
N ILE A 211 -10.92 -8.00 -0.99
CA ILE A 211 -9.65 -7.41 -1.43
C ILE A 211 -9.94 -6.23 -2.35
N SER A 212 -9.28 -5.10 -2.13
CA SER A 212 -9.21 -4.03 -3.12
C SER A 212 -7.77 -3.68 -3.42
N VAL A 213 -7.36 -3.95 -4.65
CA VAL A 213 -6.02 -3.71 -5.17
C VAL A 213 -6.09 -3.04 -6.53
N MET A 214 -5.08 -2.24 -6.85
CA MET A 214 -4.94 -1.67 -8.19
C MET A 214 -4.63 -2.78 -9.20
N ASP A 215 -3.52 -3.48 -9.00
CA ASP A 215 -3.08 -4.56 -9.89
C ASP A 215 -3.04 -5.91 -9.16
N TYR A 216 -3.47 -6.95 -9.88
CA TYR A 216 -3.42 -8.35 -9.47
C TYR A 216 -2.80 -9.18 -10.59
N SER A 217 -1.64 -9.79 -10.35
CA SER A 217 -1.00 -10.67 -11.31
C SER A 217 -0.30 -11.83 -10.60
N PRO A 218 -0.70 -13.10 -10.86
CA PRO A 218 0.02 -14.30 -10.45
C PRO A 218 1.36 -14.49 -11.19
N GLU A 219 2.15 -13.42 -11.30
CA GLU A 219 3.42 -13.36 -12.01
C GLU A 219 4.45 -12.56 -11.19
N VAL A 220 5.73 -12.88 -11.34
CA VAL A 220 6.81 -11.92 -11.15
C VAL A 220 6.90 -11.11 -12.42
N VAL A 221 6.50 -9.83 -12.35
CA VAL A 221 6.65 -8.89 -13.46
C VAL A 221 8.10 -8.45 -13.55
N ASN A 222 8.70 -8.54 -14.73
CA ASN A 222 10.11 -8.16 -14.91
C ASN A 222 10.23 -6.68 -15.27
N TYR A 223 11.16 -5.98 -14.62
CA TYR A 223 11.45 -4.57 -14.89
C TYR A 223 12.14 -4.36 -16.25
N ASP A 224 12.88 -5.37 -16.73
CA ASP A 224 13.39 -5.44 -18.09
C ASP A 224 12.34 -6.00 -19.04
N THR A 225 11.87 -5.16 -19.97
CA THR A 225 10.82 -5.51 -20.94
C THR A 225 11.24 -6.56 -21.96
N GLU A 226 12.54 -6.84 -22.11
CA GLU A 226 13.04 -7.91 -22.97
C GLU A 226 12.96 -9.29 -22.29
N THR A 227 12.82 -9.32 -20.97
CA THR A 227 12.74 -10.55 -20.20
C THR A 227 11.28 -10.91 -19.88
N PRO A 228 10.78 -12.10 -20.26
CA PRO A 228 9.42 -12.52 -19.96
C PRO A 228 9.12 -12.59 -18.46
N ASN A 229 7.88 -12.25 -18.10
CA ASN A 229 7.33 -12.48 -16.76
C ASN A 229 7.37 -13.97 -16.40
N LYS A 230 7.54 -14.28 -15.11
CA LYS A 230 7.55 -15.65 -14.60
C LYS A 230 6.30 -15.92 -13.78
N TYR A 231 5.70 -17.10 -13.94
CA TYR A 231 4.55 -17.49 -13.12
C TYR A 231 4.90 -17.51 -11.62
N TRP A 232 4.02 -16.95 -10.81
CA TRP A 232 4.17 -16.83 -9.36
C TRP A 232 2.82 -17.01 -8.67
N PRO A 233 2.54 -18.21 -8.12
CA PRO A 233 1.18 -18.61 -7.78
C PRO A 233 0.75 -18.27 -6.35
N ALA A 234 1.59 -17.64 -5.52
CA ALA A 234 1.44 -17.70 -4.07
C ALA A 234 0.08 -17.20 -3.55
N ILE A 235 -0.30 -15.96 -3.89
CA ILE A 235 -1.58 -15.38 -3.48
C ILE A 235 -2.74 -16.05 -4.22
N ASP A 236 -2.59 -16.32 -5.53
CA ASP A 236 -3.63 -16.93 -6.35
C ASP A 236 -4.04 -18.31 -5.83
N THR A 237 -3.06 -19.14 -5.48
CA THR A 237 -3.28 -20.47 -4.88
C THR A 237 -4.00 -20.33 -3.55
N ALA A 238 -3.55 -19.44 -2.68
CA ALA A 238 -4.16 -19.25 -1.37
C ALA A 238 -5.64 -18.80 -1.46
N LEU A 239 -5.99 -17.96 -2.45
CA LEU A 239 -7.39 -17.57 -2.69
C LEU A 239 -8.23 -18.72 -3.24
N ARG A 240 -7.68 -19.52 -4.16
CA ARG A 240 -8.36 -20.71 -4.70
C ARG A 240 -8.64 -21.73 -3.60
N GLU A 241 -7.65 -22.04 -2.77
CA GLU A 241 -7.79 -22.94 -1.62
C GLU A 241 -8.81 -22.40 -0.59
N ALA A 242 -8.79 -21.09 -0.32
CA ALA A 242 -9.77 -20.47 0.59
C ALA A 242 -11.21 -20.67 0.10
N ALA A 243 -11.44 -20.43 -1.18
CA ALA A 243 -12.76 -20.52 -1.77
C ALA A 243 -13.25 -21.96 -1.95
N ILE A 244 -12.40 -22.85 -2.48
CA ILE A 244 -12.78 -24.22 -2.86
C ILE A 244 -12.76 -25.15 -1.66
N ASP A 245 -11.67 -25.16 -0.89
CA ASP A 245 -11.48 -26.16 0.16
C ASP A 245 -12.15 -25.76 1.47
N ARG A 246 -12.28 -24.45 1.70
CA ARG A 246 -12.80 -23.90 2.97
C ARG A 246 -14.14 -23.19 2.84
N GLY A 247 -14.66 -23.02 1.62
CA GLY A 247 -15.93 -22.34 1.37
C GLY A 247 -15.95 -20.88 1.80
N VAL A 248 -14.78 -20.23 1.90
CA VAL A 248 -14.66 -18.81 2.27
C VAL A 248 -15.09 -17.95 1.08
N GLU A 249 -15.96 -16.96 1.31
CA GLU A 249 -16.35 -16.04 0.25
C GLU A 249 -15.17 -15.15 -0.15
N VAL A 250 -14.83 -15.11 -1.44
CA VAL A 250 -13.75 -14.27 -1.97
C VAL A 250 -14.34 -13.20 -2.89
N ARG A 251 -14.07 -11.93 -2.58
CA ARG A 251 -14.42 -10.80 -3.44
C ARG A 251 -13.19 -9.95 -3.76
N LEU A 252 -12.93 -9.75 -5.04
CA LEU A 252 -11.86 -8.89 -5.53
C LEU A 252 -12.45 -7.65 -6.20
N LEU A 253 -12.12 -6.47 -5.70
CA LEU A 253 -12.44 -5.17 -6.28
C LEU A 253 -11.17 -4.57 -6.90
N ILE A 254 -11.02 -4.76 -8.20
CA ILE A 254 -9.79 -4.45 -8.94
C ILE A 254 -9.92 -3.10 -9.66
N SER A 255 -8.86 -2.30 -9.68
CA SER A 255 -8.88 -1.05 -10.45
C SER A 255 -8.97 -1.32 -11.95
N ARG A 256 -9.81 -0.55 -12.65
CA ARG A 256 -9.81 -0.48 -14.12
C ARG A 256 -9.65 0.97 -14.55
N TRP A 257 -8.64 1.19 -15.37
CA TRP A 257 -8.16 2.50 -15.78
C TRP A 257 -7.35 2.37 -17.10
N PRO A 258 -7.01 3.46 -17.80
CA PRO A 258 -6.41 3.38 -19.14
C PRO A 258 -5.09 2.58 -19.23
N TYR A 259 -4.35 2.46 -18.13
CA TYR A 259 -3.08 1.74 -18.05
C TYR A 259 -3.24 0.31 -17.50
N THR A 260 -4.46 -0.24 -17.49
CA THR A 260 -4.67 -1.61 -17.00
C THR A 260 -4.04 -2.63 -17.96
N VAL A 261 -3.18 -3.52 -17.46
CA VAL A 261 -2.54 -4.54 -18.30
C VAL A 261 -3.58 -5.57 -18.78
N PRO A 262 -3.65 -5.88 -20.10
CA PRO A 262 -4.64 -6.82 -20.62
C PRO A 262 -4.56 -8.25 -20.05
N THR A 263 -3.38 -8.72 -19.63
CA THR A 263 -3.18 -10.06 -19.07
C THR A 263 -3.85 -10.22 -17.70
N MET A 264 -3.99 -9.15 -16.92
CA MET A 264 -4.67 -9.17 -15.62
C MET A 264 -6.11 -9.68 -15.75
N PHE A 265 -6.84 -9.25 -16.79
CA PHE A 265 -8.21 -9.71 -17.05
C PHE A 265 -8.29 -11.23 -17.24
N LYS A 266 -7.25 -11.86 -17.84
CA LYS A 266 -7.21 -13.31 -18.04
C LYS A 266 -7.05 -14.05 -16.71
N TYR A 267 -6.16 -13.57 -15.84
CA TYR A 267 -5.96 -14.16 -14.52
C TYR A 267 -7.20 -14.02 -13.64
N LEU A 268 -7.81 -12.84 -13.62
CA LEU A 268 -9.05 -12.60 -12.87
C LEU A 268 -10.21 -13.43 -13.41
N SER A 269 -10.32 -13.59 -14.73
CA SER A 269 -11.31 -14.47 -15.35
C SER A 269 -11.09 -15.94 -14.97
N SER A 270 -9.83 -16.40 -14.91
CA SER A 270 -9.48 -17.75 -14.45
C SER A 270 -9.88 -17.98 -12.99
N LEU A 271 -9.72 -16.99 -12.12
CA LEU A 271 -10.14 -17.08 -10.73
C LEU A 271 -11.67 -17.07 -10.60
N LYS A 272 -12.34 -16.15 -11.30
CA LYS A 272 -13.82 -16.04 -11.37
C LYS A 272 -14.48 -17.31 -11.90
N ALA A 273 -13.87 -17.98 -12.86
CA ALA A 273 -14.40 -19.22 -13.45
C ALA A 273 -14.53 -20.38 -12.46
N LEU A 274 -13.85 -20.32 -11.31
CA LEU A 274 -13.99 -21.32 -10.25
C LEU A 274 -15.25 -21.16 -9.40
N ASN A 275 -15.95 -20.03 -9.49
CA ASN A 275 -17.16 -19.77 -8.73
C ASN A 275 -18.22 -20.86 -8.97
N GLY A 276 -18.75 -21.44 -7.89
CA GLY A 276 -19.72 -22.53 -7.91
C GLY A 276 -19.11 -23.93 -7.87
N ILE A 277 -17.80 -24.09 -8.14
CA ILE A 277 -17.11 -25.38 -7.95
C ILE A 277 -17.11 -25.71 -6.46
N GLY A 278 -17.70 -26.85 -6.09
CA GLY A 278 -17.81 -27.24 -4.68
C GLY A 278 -18.59 -26.25 -3.80
N GLY A 279 -19.44 -25.39 -4.41
CA GLY A 279 -20.15 -24.33 -3.70
C GLY A 279 -19.29 -23.09 -3.41
N SER A 280 -18.10 -22.98 -4.01
CA SER A 280 -17.22 -21.82 -3.87
C SER A 280 -17.92 -20.51 -4.26
N GLN A 281 -17.55 -19.42 -3.59
CA GLN A 281 -18.07 -18.09 -3.85
C GLN A 281 -16.92 -17.16 -4.20
N ILE A 282 -16.70 -16.93 -5.48
CA ILE A 282 -15.64 -16.05 -5.98
C ILE A 282 -16.27 -15.00 -6.90
N ARG A 283 -16.11 -13.73 -6.53
CA ARG A 283 -16.58 -12.61 -7.35
C ARG A 283 -15.45 -11.64 -7.63
N VAL A 284 -15.41 -11.15 -8.87
CA VAL A 284 -14.49 -10.10 -9.29
C VAL A 284 -15.32 -8.94 -9.83
N ARG A 285 -15.11 -7.75 -9.27
CA ARG A 285 -15.60 -6.48 -9.79
C ARG A 285 -14.44 -5.58 -10.17
N TYR A 286 -14.67 -4.77 -11.18
CA TYR A 286 -13.78 -3.69 -11.57
C TYR A 286 -14.32 -2.38 -11.02
N PHE A 287 -13.42 -1.51 -10.55
CA PHE A 287 -13.73 -0.17 -10.07
C PHE A 287 -13.09 0.86 -10.99
N VAL A 288 -13.88 1.80 -11.51
CA VAL A 288 -13.41 2.90 -12.36
C VAL A 288 -13.59 4.21 -11.60
N VAL A 289 -12.51 4.96 -11.37
CA VAL A 289 -12.65 6.32 -10.84
C VAL A 289 -13.13 7.22 -11.98
N PRO A 290 -14.29 7.90 -11.86
CA PRO A 290 -14.85 8.67 -12.96
C PRO A 290 -14.00 9.92 -13.25
N SER A 291 -14.04 10.41 -14.48
CA SER A 291 -13.58 11.76 -14.84
C SER A 291 -14.80 12.58 -15.26
N PHE A 292 -14.92 13.79 -14.72
CA PHE A 292 -16.07 14.67 -14.94
C PHE A 292 -15.73 15.91 -15.78
N THR A 293 -14.46 16.17 -16.04
CA THR A 293 -14.01 17.28 -16.88
C THR A 293 -12.87 16.86 -17.81
N ASP A 294 -12.69 17.55 -18.92
CA ASP A 294 -11.62 17.27 -19.89
C ASP A 294 -10.24 17.38 -19.23
N GLU A 295 -10.06 18.32 -18.30
CA GLU A 295 -8.79 18.45 -17.59
C GLU A 295 -8.48 17.21 -16.75
N GLN A 296 -9.48 16.58 -16.11
CA GLN A 296 -9.27 15.34 -15.36
C GLN A 296 -8.85 14.17 -16.25
N ILE A 297 -9.35 14.13 -17.50
CA ILE A 297 -8.98 13.11 -18.48
C ILE A 297 -7.53 13.30 -18.94
N MET A 298 -7.08 14.56 -19.05
CA MET A 298 -5.74 14.91 -19.52
C MET A 298 -4.63 14.70 -18.49
N ILE A 299 -4.96 14.43 -17.22
CA ILE A 299 -3.94 14.17 -16.19
C ILE A 299 -3.47 12.71 -16.33
N PRO A 300 -2.22 12.48 -16.77
CA PRO A 300 -1.71 11.12 -16.94
C PRO A 300 -1.63 10.40 -15.60
N HIS A 301 -1.91 9.11 -15.62
CA HIS A 301 -1.88 8.22 -14.46
C HIS A 301 -2.69 8.66 -13.21
N ALA A 302 -3.65 9.57 -13.38
CA ALA A 302 -4.63 9.94 -12.37
C ALA A 302 -5.90 9.08 -12.50
N ARG A 303 -6.90 9.37 -11.65
CA ARG A 303 -8.25 8.78 -11.73
C ARG A 303 -8.18 7.25 -11.72
N VAL A 304 -7.44 6.73 -10.74
CA VAL A 304 -7.22 5.31 -10.53
C VAL A 304 -7.58 4.94 -9.10
N ASN A 305 -8.18 3.76 -8.91
CA ASN A 305 -8.40 3.18 -7.59
C ASN A 305 -7.09 2.53 -7.13
N HIS A 306 -6.29 3.27 -6.38
CA HIS A 306 -4.93 2.87 -6.05
C HIS A 306 -4.81 2.13 -4.72
N ASN A 307 -5.93 1.67 -4.14
CA ASN A 307 -5.94 0.91 -2.89
C ASN A 307 -5.05 -0.35 -2.93
N LYS A 308 -4.56 -0.79 -1.76
CA LYS A 308 -3.96 -2.11 -1.53
C LYS A 308 -4.36 -2.63 -0.15
N TYR A 309 -5.59 -3.11 0.00
CA TYR A 309 -6.07 -3.63 1.27
C TYR A 309 -6.82 -4.94 1.14
N MET A 310 -6.87 -5.68 2.24
CA MET A 310 -7.68 -6.87 2.41
C MET A 310 -8.38 -6.81 3.76
N VAL A 311 -9.63 -7.27 3.82
CA VAL A 311 -10.39 -7.38 5.06
C VAL A 311 -11.09 -8.74 5.12
N THR A 312 -11.01 -9.37 6.29
CA THR A 312 -11.69 -10.62 6.64
C THR A 312 -12.63 -10.37 7.82
N GLU A 313 -13.31 -11.40 8.33
CA GLU A 313 -14.15 -11.22 9.52
C GLU A 313 -13.39 -10.91 10.81
N LYS A 314 -12.05 -10.95 10.80
CA LYS A 314 -11.19 -10.69 11.97
C LYS A 314 -10.07 -9.69 11.73
N THR A 315 -9.58 -9.60 10.50
CA THR A 315 -8.31 -8.94 10.20
C THR A 315 -8.53 -7.83 9.18
N ALA A 316 -7.92 -6.67 9.45
CA ALA A 316 -7.70 -5.62 8.46
C ALA A 316 -6.21 -5.60 8.07
N TYR A 317 -5.95 -5.71 6.78
CA TYR A 317 -4.63 -5.53 6.17
C TYR A 317 -4.65 -4.28 5.27
N ILE A 318 -3.74 -3.34 5.51
CA ILE A 318 -3.55 -2.14 4.69
C ILE A 318 -2.09 -2.09 4.25
N GLY A 319 -1.83 -2.17 2.95
CA GLY A 319 -0.49 -2.25 2.40
C GLY A 319 -0.13 -1.12 1.45
N THR A 320 1.12 -1.16 1.00
CA THR A 320 1.68 -0.26 -0.03
C THR A 320 1.82 -0.95 -1.39
N SER A 321 1.75 -2.28 -1.43
CA SER A 321 2.20 -3.12 -2.55
C SER A 321 1.05 -3.67 -3.38
N ASN A 322 1.17 -3.57 -4.71
CA ASN A 322 0.29 -4.29 -5.63
C ASN A 322 0.51 -5.80 -5.51
N TRP A 323 -0.46 -6.58 -5.99
CA TRP A 323 -0.48 -8.03 -5.76
C TRP A 323 0.11 -8.77 -6.95
N SER A 324 1.42 -8.61 -7.13
CA SER A 324 2.27 -9.39 -8.04
C SER A 324 3.58 -9.76 -7.35
N GLY A 325 4.23 -10.82 -7.84
CA GLY A 325 5.37 -11.44 -7.17
C GLY A 325 6.57 -10.50 -7.03
N ASP A 326 6.79 -9.63 -8.00
CA ASP A 326 7.88 -8.64 -7.97
C ASP A 326 7.73 -7.64 -6.81
N TYR A 327 6.50 -7.32 -6.39
CA TYR A 327 6.26 -6.43 -5.26
C TYR A 327 6.71 -6.98 -3.91
N PHE A 328 6.81 -8.31 -3.81
CA PHE A 328 7.24 -8.99 -2.59
C PHE A 328 8.71 -9.42 -2.68
N LEU A 329 9.20 -9.74 -3.88
CA LEU A 329 10.56 -10.24 -4.09
C LEU A 329 11.59 -9.14 -4.33
N TYR A 330 11.21 -8.03 -4.97
CA TYR A 330 12.17 -7.02 -5.45
C TYR A 330 11.74 -5.58 -5.16
N THR A 331 10.58 -5.34 -4.56
CA THR A 331 10.09 -3.99 -4.29
C THR A 331 9.98 -3.72 -2.80
N GLY A 332 10.56 -2.60 -2.36
CA GLY A 332 10.49 -2.15 -0.98
C GLY A 332 9.07 -1.77 -0.58
N GLY A 333 8.36 -2.60 0.18
CA GLY A 333 6.96 -2.40 0.57
C GLY A 333 6.71 -2.61 2.06
N ALA A 334 5.55 -2.17 2.55
CA ALA A 334 5.12 -2.40 3.93
C ALA A 334 3.60 -2.62 4.03
N GLY A 335 3.20 -3.30 5.11
CA GLY A 335 1.81 -3.60 5.43
C GLY A 335 1.51 -3.38 6.91
N LEU A 336 0.31 -2.91 7.22
CA LEU A 336 -0.25 -2.80 8.56
C LEU A 336 -1.32 -3.88 8.74
N VAL A 337 -1.11 -4.75 9.72
CA VAL A 337 -2.05 -5.82 10.07
C VAL A 337 -2.65 -5.54 11.43
N ILE A 338 -3.99 -5.56 11.49
CA ILE A 338 -4.76 -5.30 12.71
C ILE A 338 -5.81 -6.38 12.87
N GLU A 339 -5.76 -7.06 14.01
CA GLU A 339 -6.74 -8.05 14.43
C GLU A 339 -7.40 -7.59 15.71
N GLU A 340 -8.72 -7.80 15.81
CA GLU A 340 -9.43 -7.56 17.07
C GLU A 340 -9.07 -8.64 18.09
N ASP A 341 -8.65 -8.24 19.29
CA ASP A 341 -8.29 -9.17 20.36
C ASP A 341 -9.56 -9.58 21.12
N THR A 342 -10.24 -10.62 20.65
CA THR A 342 -11.50 -11.11 21.25
C THR A 342 -11.31 -11.96 22.51
N VAL A 343 -10.06 -12.18 22.94
CA VAL A 343 -9.71 -13.14 24.01
C VAL A 343 -10.29 -12.77 25.38
N ASP A 344 -10.73 -11.52 25.61
CA ASP A 344 -11.30 -11.06 26.88
C ASP A 344 -12.70 -10.44 26.79
N ASN A 345 -13.52 -10.76 25.77
CA ASN A 345 -14.93 -10.32 25.80
C ASN A 345 -15.92 -11.41 25.35
N PRO A 346 -16.40 -12.26 26.28
CA PRO A 346 -17.49 -13.20 26.04
C PRO A 346 -18.83 -12.54 25.70
N PHE A 347 -18.92 -11.21 25.72
CA PHE A 347 -20.12 -10.42 25.45
C PHE A 347 -19.88 -9.35 24.37
N THR A 348 -19.79 -9.76 23.10
CA THR A 348 -20.16 -8.88 21.98
C THR A 348 -20.86 -9.64 20.86
N ASP A 349 -21.76 -10.56 21.21
CA ASP A 349 -22.99 -10.76 20.45
C ASP A 349 -24.09 -9.89 21.09
N SER A 350 -23.92 -8.56 21.03
CA SER A 350 -25.04 -7.67 21.37
C SER A 350 -24.79 -6.26 20.84
N ILE A 351 -25.58 -5.93 19.81
CA ILE A 351 -26.16 -4.61 19.57
C ILE A 351 -25.15 -3.52 19.19
N TYR A 352 -25.40 -2.91 18.02
CA TYR A 352 -24.95 -1.56 17.68
C TYR A 352 -25.36 -0.60 18.80
N ASP A 353 -24.52 -0.47 19.83
CA ASP A 353 -24.51 0.71 20.69
C ASP A 353 -23.84 1.81 19.86
N GLY A 354 -24.62 2.78 19.42
CA GLY A 354 -24.17 3.92 18.59
C GLY A 354 -23.07 4.78 19.23
N ASN A 355 -22.65 4.46 20.46
CA ASN A 355 -21.56 5.10 21.18
C ASN A 355 -20.22 4.34 21.18
N LYS A 356 -20.13 3.10 20.65
CA LYS A 356 -18.83 2.40 20.57
C LYS A 356 -18.06 2.82 19.32
N PRO A 357 -16.77 3.19 19.45
CA PRO A 357 -15.94 3.50 18.28
C PRO A 357 -15.79 2.27 17.39
N LYS A 358 -16.02 2.45 16.08
CA LYS A 358 -15.88 1.37 15.08
C LYS A 358 -14.44 0.88 15.03
N THR A 359 -14.28 -0.44 15.02
CA THR A 359 -12.99 -1.10 14.81
C THR A 359 -12.46 -0.77 13.40
N LEU A 360 -11.14 -0.85 13.20
CA LEU A 360 -10.59 -0.61 11.86
C LEU A 360 -11.01 -1.67 10.84
N GLN A 361 -11.23 -2.92 11.30
CA GLN A 361 -11.82 -3.98 10.49
C GLN A 361 -13.23 -3.60 10.01
N ALA A 362 -14.08 -3.07 10.91
CA ALA A 362 -15.42 -2.64 10.55
C ALA A 362 -15.39 -1.43 9.60
N GLN A 363 -14.52 -0.46 9.85
CA GLN A 363 -14.35 0.69 8.95
C GLN A 363 -13.90 0.28 7.55
N LEU A 364 -12.94 -0.65 7.45
CA LEU A 364 -12.44 -1.14 6.17
C LEU A 364 -13.49 -1.99 5.43
N THR A 365 -14.28 -2.77 6.17
CA THR A 365 -15.43 -3.50 5.64
C THR A 365 -16.50 -2.55 5.09
N ASP A 366 -16.84 -1.47 5.82
CA ASP A 366 -17.78 -0.44 5.36
C ASP A 366 -17.28 0.25 4.09
N ILE A 367 -15.98 0.56 4.01
CA ILE A 367 -15.36 1.14 2.82
C ILE A 367 -15.45 0.17 1.64
N PHE A 368 -15.15 -1.11 1.87
CA PHE A 368 -15.28 -2.14 0.83
C PHE A 368 -16.71 -2.22 0.31
N TYR A 369 -17.71 -2.32 1.18
CA TYR A 369 -19.11 -2.39 0.75
C TYR A 369 -19.59 -1.11 0.06
N ARG A 370 -19.15 0.07 0.51
CA ARG A 370 -19.45 1.33 -0.18
C ARG A 370 -18.95 1.28 -1.62
N ASP A 371 -17.68 0.90 -1.81
CA ASP A 371 -17.07 0.89 -3.14
C ASP A 371 -17.61 -0.25 -4.00
N TRP A 372 -17.79 -1.44 -3.42
CA TRP A 372 -18.33 -2.65 -4.06
C TRP A 372 -19.77 -2.48 -4.57
N ASN A 373 -20.59 -1.69 -3.88
CA ASN A 373 -21.99 -1.45 -4.26
C ASN A 373 -22.18 -0.10 -4.96
N SER A 374 -21.10 0.63 -5.27
CA SER A 374 -21.19 1.91 -5.97
C SER A 374 -21.49 1.71 -7.46
N GLU A 375 -22.04 2.75 -8.09
CA GLU A 375 -22.22 2.83 -9.55
C GLU A 375 -20.89 2.77 -10.34
N TYR A 376 -19.76 3.00 -9.66
CA TYR A 376 -18.42 2.96 -10.23
C TYR A 376 -17.81 1.56 -10.24
N SER A 377 -18.54 0.56 -9.73
CA SER A 377 -18.13 -0.83 -9.67
C SER A 377 -19.04 -1.73 -10.49
N TYR A 378 -18.47 -2.66 -11.27
CA TYR A 378 -19.22 -3.57 -12.13
C TYR A 378 -18.52 -4.91 -12.31
N GLU A 379 -19.29 -5.93 -12.69
CA GLU A 379 -18.78 -7.23 -13.13
C GLU A 379 -18.78 -7.27 -14.65
N GLU A 380 -17.73 -7.83 -15.25
CA GLU A 380 -17.72 -8.18 -16.68
C GLU A 380 -18.10 -9.64 -16.92
#